data_AF-A0A7S1V6Q0-F1
#
_entry.id   AF-A0A7S1V6Q0-F1
#
_cell.length_a   1.000
_cell.length_b   1.000
_cell.length_c   1.000
_cell.angle_alpha   90.00
_cell.angle_beta   90.00
_cell.angle_gamma   90.00
#
_symmetry.space_group_name_H-M   'P 1'
#
loop_
_entity.id
_entity.type
_entity.pdbx_description
1 polymer ?
#
loop_
_entity_poly.entity_id
_entity_poly.type
_entity_poly.pdbx_seq_one_letter_code
_entity_poly.pdbx_strand_id
1 'polypeptide(L)'
;GDAKDVVTRNMHMASWMDGNKHGLEVDKSGGHLDFTSEIDGVVRISMMEMGPDRGHYPRVSVEIVHGEATNAPLMLDPFLRDKYRHLNNMSPIVGQVHRGRNRLMVTPLDKNTEHPFRITGIVVTGPDE
;
A
#
# COMPACT_ATOMS: atom_id res chain seq x y z
N GLY A 1 -8.12 -30.52 24.56
CA GLY A 1 -9.01 -29.41 24.22
C GLY A 1 -8.33 -28.66 23.10
N ASP A 2 -8.93 -28.73 21.91
CA ASP A 2 -8.32 -28.52 20.60
C ASP A 2 -7.70 -27.14 20.35
N ALA A 3 -6.40 -27.15 20.07
CA ALA A 3 -5.75 -26.20 19.17
C ALA A 3 -5.29 -27.00 17.93
N LYS A 4 -6.27 -27.54 17.21
CA LYS A 4 -6.07 -28.02 15.84
C LYS A 4 -6.74 -27.00 14.94
N ASP A 5 -6.05 -26.66 13.86
CA ASP A 5 -6.43 -25.69 12.83
C ASP A 5 -5.93 -24.25 13.03
N VAL A 6 -4.62 -24.09 13.18
CA VAL A 6 -3.96 -22.91 12.57
C VAL A 6 -3.82 -23.21 11.09
N VAL A 7 -4.81 -22.75 10.31
CA VAL A 7 -4.75 -22.77 8.85
C VAL A 7 -3.84 -21.61 8.41
N THR A 8 -2.54 -21.86 8.30
CA THR A 8 -1.68 -21.06 7.45
C THR A 8 -1.90 -21.50 6.01
N ARG A 9 -2.73 -20.78 5.25
CA ARG A 9 -2.90 -21.03 3.81
C ARG A 9 -2.77 -19.73 3.01
N ASN A 10 -1.63 -19.65 2.33
CA ASN A 10 -1.30 -18.80 1.18
C ASN A 10 -1.47 -17.29 1.38
N MET A 11 -0.69 -16.73 2.31
CA MET A 11 -0.27 -15.35 2.16
C MET A 11 0.69 -15.29 0.95
N HIS A 12 0.18 -14.93 -0.24
CA HIS A 12 1.04 -14.57 -1.38
C HIS A 12 1.68 -13.23 -1.08
N MET A 13 2.68 -13.26 -0.20
CA MET A 13 3.53 -12.13 0.05
C MET A 13 4.43 -12.00 -1.19
N ALA A 14 4.11 -11.07 -2.08
CA ALA A 14 5.14 -10.48 -2.93
C ALA A 14 6.05 -9.65 -2.01
N SER A 15 6.84 -10.33 -1.18
CA SER A 15 7.85 -9.71 -0.33
C SER A 15 9.07 -9.47 -1.19
N TRP A 16 9.20 -8.23 -1.64
CA TRP A 16 10.41 -7.80 -2.32
C TRP A 16 11.40 -7.43 -1.21
N MET A 17 12.29 -8.37 -0.90
CA MET A 17 13.20 -8.33 0.24
C MET A 17 14.24 -7.19 0.14
N ASP A 18 13.89 -6.00 0.62
CA ASP A 18 14.71 -5.02 1.36
C ASP A 18 13.78 -3.84 1.69
N GLY A 19 13.37 -3.68 2.96
CA GLY A 19 12.32 -2.74 3.40
C GLY A 19 12.61 -1.26 3.16
N ASN A 20 13.78 -0.93 2.57
CA ASN A 20 14.23 0.42 2.27
C ASN A 20 14.64 0.63 0.79
N LYS A 21 14.58 -0.37 -0.10
CA LYS A 21 15.19 -0.26 -1.46
C LYS A 21 14.34 -0.69 -2.66
N HIS A 22 13.17 -1.31 -2.46
CA HIS A 22 12.39 -1.87 -3.58
C HIS A 22 10.92 -1.42 -3.62
N GLY A 23 10.61 -0.32 -2.94
CA GLY A 23 9.29 0.29 -2.95
C GLY A 23 9.02 1.19 -4.17
N LEU A 24 7.74 1.49 -4.42
CA LEU A 24 7.37 2.57 -5.34
C LEU A 24 7.57 3.90 -4.61
N GLU A 25 8.45 4.75 -5.15
CA GLU A 25 8.54 6.15 -4.74
C GLU A 25 7.62 6.99 -5.61
N VAL A 26 6.69 7.70 -4.97
CA VAL A 26 5.73 8.58 -5.65
C VAL A 26 6.08 10.01 -5.31
N ASP A 27 6.56 10.73 -6.32
CA ASP A 27 6.85 12.15 -6.24
C ASP A 27 5.65 12.99 -6.69
N LYS A 28 5.89 14.24 -7.08
CA LYS A 28 4.86 15.21 -7.49
C LYS A 28 4.12 14.83 -8.78
N SER A 29 4.64 13.88 -9.56
CA SER A 29 4.04 13.45 -10.82
C SER A 29 3.01 12.32 -10.67
N GLY A 30 2.91 11.73 -9.48
CA GLY A 30 2.13 10.52 -9.28
C GLY A 30 2.84 9.27 -9.78
N GLY A 31 2.14 8.16 -9.72
CA GLY A 31 2.71 6.87 -10.12
C GLY A 31 1.64 5.81 -10.23
N HIS A 32 2.02 4.69 -10.82
CA HIS A 32 1.20 3.50 -10.79
C HIS A 32 2.06 2.26 -10.60
N LEU A 33 1.47 1.21 -10.05
CA LEU A 33 2.06 -0.10 -9.92
C LEU A 33 1.11 -1.14 -10.52
N ASP A 34 1.57 -1.80 -11.58
CA ASP A 34 0.89 -2.95 -12.17
C ASP A 34 1.24 -4.21 -11.38
N PHE A 35 0.23 -4.98 -11.00
CA PHE A 35 0.42 -6.26 -10.32
C PHE A 35 -0.62 -7.29 -10.77
N THR A 36 -0.27 -8.57 -10.65
CA THR A 36 -1.21 -9.67 -10.96
C THR A 36 -1.59 -10.35 -9.65
N SER A 37 -2.89 -10.44 -9.37
CA SER A 37 -3.41 -11.18 -8.23
C SER A 37 -3.80 -12.59 -8.65
N GLU A 38 -3.43 -13.60 -7.85
CA GLU A 38 -3.86 -14.98 -8.07
C GLU A 38 -5.23 -15.30 -7.47
N ILE A 39 -5.76 -14.38 -6.66
CA ILE A 39 -7.04 -14.49 -5.95
C ILE A 39 -7.88 -13.22 -6.13
N ASP A 40 -9.20 -13.36 -6.00
CA ASP A 40 -10.06 -12.21 -5.69
C ASP A 40 -9.88 -11.85 -4.22
N GLY A 41 -9.96 -10.57 -3.87
CA GLY A 41 -9.66 -10.16 -2.51
C GLY A 41 -9.70 -8.66 -2.25
N VAL A 42 -9.13 -8.25 -1.12
CA VAL A 42 -8.91 -6.86 -0.72
C VAL A 42 -7.43 -6.53 -0.70
N VAL A 43 -7.11 -5.28 -0.97
CA VAL A 43 -5.74 -4.76 -0.95
C VAL A 43 -5.50 -3.89 0.27
N ARG A 44 -4.36 -4.09 0.91
CA ARG A 44 -3.72 -3.14 1.83
C ARG A 44 -2.33 -2.80 1.30
N ILE A 45 -1.84 -1.61 1.64
CA ILE A 45 -0.53 -1.11 1.22
C ILE A 45 0.36 -1.03 2.45
N SER A 46 1.55 -1.62 2.37
CA SER A 46 2.65 -1.34 3.30
C SER A 46 3.33 -0.06 2.84
N MET A 47 3.45 0.93 3.74
CA MET A 47 4.03 2.24 3.44
C MET A 47 4.94 2.71 4.56
N MET A 48 5.91 3.55 4.20
CA MET A 48 6.77 4.20 5.18
C MET A 48 6.11 5.47 5.71
N GLU A 49 5.84 5.50 7.01
CA GLU A 49 5.43 6.70 7.74
C GLU A 49 6.65 7.36 8.38
N MET A 50 6.66 8.70 8.38
CA MET A 50 7.84 9.49 8.74
C MET A 50 7.50 10.47 9.85
N GLY A 51 8.38 10.55 10.84
CA GLY A 51 8.24 11.49 11.95
C GLY A 51 8.44 12.95 11.53
N PRO A 52 8.05 13.91 12.38
CA PRO A 52 7.98 15.34 12.03
C PRO A 52 9.34 15.98 11.72
N ASP A 53 10.45 15.43 12.23
CA ASP A 53 11.80 15.98 12.04
C ASP A 53 12.38 15.74 10.64
N ARG A 54 11.65 15.05 9.77
CA ARG A 54 12.10 14.63 8.43
C ARG A 54 11.51 15.46 7.29
N GLY A 55 10.88 16.59 7.57
CA GLY A 55 10.28 17.43 6.54
C GLY A 55 8.93 16.91 6.04
N HIS A 56 8.40 17.54 4.99
CA HIS A 56 7.05 17.26 4.49
C HIS A 56 7.03 16.15 3.42
N TYR A 57 6.21 15.12 3.67
CA TYR A 57 5.92 14.01 2.75
C TYR A 57 4.51 14.19 2.16
N PRO A 58 4.25 13.80 0.90
CA PRO A 58 2.97 14.05 0.27
C PRO A 58 1.93 13.07 0.79
N ARG A 59 0.76 13.59 1.16
CA ARG A 59 -0.44 12.76 1.22
C ARG A 59 -0.75 12.31 -0.20
N VAL A 60 -1.24 11.08 -0.33
CA VAL A 60 -1.58 10.50 -1.62
C VAL A 60 -3.00 10.00 -1.63
N SER A 61 -3.66 10.08 -2.79
CA SER A 61 -4.87 9.35 -3.10
C SER A 61 -4.48 8.08 -3.84
N VAL A 62 -4.91 6.93 -3.32
CA VAL A 62 -4.67 5.62 -3.92
C VAL A 62 -5.98 5.01 -4.39
N GLU A 63 -5.97 4.39 -5.55
CA GLU A 63 -7.13 3.67 -6.09
C GLU A 63 -6.65 2.44 -6.88
N ILE A 64 -7.45 1.38 -6.87
CA ILE A 64 -7.19 0.18 -7.67
C ILE A 64 -8.08 0.23 -8.91
N VAL A 65 -7.46 0.01 -10.06
CA VAL A 65 -8.11 -0.16 -11.36
C VAL A 65 -7.98 -1.63 -11.77
N HIS A 66 -9.09 -2.24 -12.19
CA HIS A 66 -9.14 -3.60 -12.68
C HIS A 66 -10.09 -3.72 -13.88
N GLY A 67 -9.53 -3.95 -15.08
CA GLY A 67 -10.31 -3.87 -16.32
C GLY A 67 -10.87 -2.46 -16.53
N GLU A 68 -12.19 -2.32 -16.63
CA GLU A 68 -12.89 -1.03 -16.77
C GLU A 68 -13.40 -0.47 -15.43
N ALA A 69 -13.29 -1.24 -14.34
CA ALA A 69 -13.75 -0.82 -13.02
C ALA A 69 -12.62 -0.19 -12.20
N THR A 70 -12.98 0.80 -11.40
CA THR A 70 -12.07 1.51 -10.50
C THR A 70 -12.73 1.64 -9.14
N ASN A 71 -11.98 1.30 -8.08
CA ASN A 71 -12.45 1.48 -6.71
C ASN A 71 -12.50 2.94 -6.31
N ALA A 72 -13.26 3.26 -5.26
CA ALA A 72 -13.22 4.59 -4.68
C ALA A 72 -11.81 4.90 -4.16
N PRO A 73 -11.29 6.12 -4.40
CA PRO A 73 -9.97 6.50 -3.92
C PRO A 73 -9.92 6.59 -2.39
N LEU A 74 -8.81 6.13 -1.81
CA LEU A 74 -8.48 6.28 -0.40
C LEU A 74 -7.32 7.26 -0.23
N MET A 75 -7.44 8.19 0.72
CA MET A 75 -6.34 9.09 1.07
C MET A 75 -5.44 8.44 2.12
N LEU A 76 -4.13 8.42 1.86
CA LEU A 76 -3.10 7.97 2.80
C LEU A 76 -2.23 9.16 3.20
N ASP A 77 -2.03 9.28 4.52
CA ASP A 77 -1.18 10.29 5.13
C ASP A 77 0.08 9.62 5.70
N PRO A 78 1.28 9.87 5.14
CA PRO A 78 2.52 9.30 5.64
C PRO A 78 3.04 9.99 6.91
N PHE A 79 2.32 10.97 7.47
CA PHE A 79 2.76 11.70 8.65
C PHE A 79 2.59 10.88 9.93
N LEU A 80 3.72 10.56 10.56
CA LEU A 80 3.73 9.93 11.87
C LEU A 80 3.70 10.99 12.96
N ARG A 81 2.63 11.00 13.76
CA ARG A 81 2.46 11.96 14.87
C ARG A 81 3.42 11.69 16.04
N ASP A 82 3.91 10.47 16.15
CA ASP A 82 4.77 10.02 17.25
C ASP A 82 6.24 10.41 17.06
N LYS A 83 7.02 10.31 18.14
CA LYS A 83 8.46 10.65 18.18
C LYS A 83 9.36 9.65 17.43
N TYR A 84 8.81 8.66 16.74
CA TYR A 84 9.62 7.72 15.98
C TYR A 84 10.19 8.39 14.74
N ARG A 85 11.40 7.97 14.35
CA ARG A 85 12.06 8.51 13.17
C ARG A 85 11.37 8.09 11.86
N HIS A 86 10.89 6.86 11.80
CA HIS A 86 10.09 6.28 10.74
C HIS A 86 9.50 4.95 11.22
N LEU A 87 8.39 4.52 10.63
CA LEU A 87 7.80 3.20 10.81
C LEU A 87 7.33 2.66 9.47
N ASN A 88 7.37 1.35 9.29
CA ASN A 88 6.64 0.72 8.19
C ASN A 88 5.26 0.35 8.73
N ASN A 89 4.22 0.96 8.16
CA ASN A 89 2.84 0.77 8.58
C ASN A 89 2.00 0.14 7.46
N MET A 90 0.93 -0.53 7.85
CA MET A 90 -0.07 -1.08 6.93
C MET A 90 -1.26 -0.13 6.85
N SER A 91 -1.65 0.22 5.63
CA SER A 91 -2.86 1.01 5.39
C SER A 91 -4.12 0.24 5.80
N PRO A 92 -5.24 0.95 5.98
CA PRO A 92 -6.57 0.36 5.85
C PRO A 92 -6.77 -0.30 4.48
N ILE A 93 -7.90 -0.97 4.29
CA ILE A 93 -8.27 -1.54 3.00
C ILE A 93 -8.39 -0.42 1.97
N VAL A 94 -7.61 -0.53 0.91
CA VAL A 94 -7.53 0.43 -0.21
C VAL A 94 -8.59 0.14 -1.26
N GLY A 95 -8.97 -1.12 -1.42
CA GLY A 95 -9.99 -1.52 -2.39
C GLY A 95 -10.02 -3.02 -2.62
N GLN A 96 -10.95 -3.45 -3.46
CA GLN A 96 -11.05 -4.82 -3.93
C GLN A 96 -10.15 -5.06 -5.16
N VAL A 97 -9.69 -6.29 -5.33
CA VAL A 97 -8.99 -6.74 -6.53
C VAL A 97 -9.64 -7.99 -7.07
N HIS A 98 -9.49 -8.19 -8.37
CA HIS A 98 -9.84 -9.44 -9.00
C HIS A 98 -8.62 -10.28 -9.33
N ARG A 99 -8.84 -11.58 -9.45
CA ARG A 99 -7.88 -12.49 -10.04
C ARG A 99 -7.50 -12.01 -11.44
N GLY A 100 -6.20 -11.87 -11.69
CA GLY A 100 -5.66 -11.33 -12.93
C GLY A 100 -4.95 -10.00 -12.71
N ARG A 101 -4.90 -9.17 -13.76
CA ARG A 101 -4.14 -7.90 -13.76
C ARG A 101 -4.91 -6.80 -13.04
N ASN A 102 -4.23 -6.13 -12.13
CA ASN A 102 -4.71 -4.98 -11.39
C ASN A 102 -3.66 -3.87 -11.49
N ARG A 103 -4.09 -2.63 -11.33
CA ARG A 103 -3.22 -1.46 -11.29
C ARG A 103 -3.55 -0.64 -10.07
N LEU A 104 -2.56 -0.39 -9.23
CA LEU A 104 -2.63 0.62 -8.18
C LEU A 104 -2.24 1.97 -8.78
N MET A 105 -3.15 2.93 -8.80
CA MET A 105 -2.87 4.32 -9.13
C MET A 105 -2.59 5.09 -7.84
N VAL A 106 -1.57 5.95 -7.87
CA VAL A 106 -1.18 6.79 -6.73
C VAL A 106 -1.04 8.23 -7.20
N THR A 107 -1.85 9.11 -6.62
CA THR A 107 -1.91 10.53 -6.99
C THR A 107 -1.51 11.40 -5.80
N PRO A 108 -0.42 12.18 -5.85
CA PRO A 108 -0.05 13.10 -4.79
C PRO A 108 -1.09 14.21 -4.66
N LEU A 109 -1.50 14.50 -3.43
CA LEU A 109 -2.43 15.56 -3.10
C LEU A 109 -1.70 16.86 -2.73
N ASP A 110 -0.45 16.75 -2.30
CA ASP A 110 0.39 17.87 -1.90
C ASP A 110 1.47 18.16 -2.95
N LYS A 111 1.58 19.42 -3.39
CA LYS A 111 2.55 19.84 -4.42
C LYS A 111 3.91 20.30 -3.86
N ASN A 112 3.95 20.60 -2.56
CA ASN A 112 5.09 21.20 -1.87
C ASN A 112 5.65 20.25 -0.82
N THR A 113 6.26 19.16 -1.29
CA THR A 113 6.89 18.16 -0.43
C THR A 113 8.37 18.04 -0.75
N GLU A 114 9.15 17.76 0.29
CA GLU A 114 10.61 17.64 0.25
C GLU A 114 11.05 16.22 -0.10
N HIS A 115 10.19 15.25 0.18
CA HIS A 115 10.47 13.84 0.02
C HIS A 115 9.32 13.14 -0.72
N PRO A 116 9.59 12.01 -1.39
CA PRO A 116 8.55 11.21 -2.04
C PRO A 116 7.75 10.40 -1.02
N PHE A 117 6.50 10.06 -1.36
CA PHE A 117 5.74 9.02 -0.66
C PHE A 117 6.32 7.65 -1.02
N ARG A 118 6.40 6.72 -0.06
CA ARG A 118 7.05 5.41 -0.26
C ARG A 118 6.10 4.27 0.07
N ILE A 119 5.75 3.50 -0.96
CA ILE A 119 5.06 2.21 -0.82
C ILE A 119 6.11 1.12 -0.75
N THR A 120 6.18 0.40 0.36
CA THR A 120 7.12 -0.71 0.56
C THR A 120 6.55 -2.07 0.16
N GLY A 121 5.23 -2.18 -0.04
CA GLY A 121 4.61 -3.41 -0.54
C GLY A 121 3.10 -3.34 -0.72
N ILE A 122 2.55 -4.31 -1.44
CA ILE A 122 1.09 -4.54 -1.57
C ILE A 122 0.79 -5.90 -0.97
N VAL A 123 -0.23 -5.93 -0.11
CA VAL A 123 -0.77 -7.17 0.48
C VAL A 123 -2.17 -7.36 -0.06
N VAL A 124 -2.39 -8.51 -0.71
CA VAL A 124 -3.72 -8.95 -1.12
C VAL A 124 -4.17 -10.02 -0.13
N THR A 125 -5.32 -9.85 0.50
CA THR A 125 -5.97 -10.94 1.22
C THR A 125 -7.29 -11.36 0.59
N GLY A 126 -7.63 -12.64 0.70
CA GLY A 126 -8.91 -13.17 0.23
C GLY A 126 -10.12 -12.61 1.00
N PRO A 127 -11.34 -12.90 0.53
CA PRO A 127 -12.58 -12.34 1.05
C PRO A 127 -12.98 -12.80 2.46
N ASP A 128 -12.28 -13.79 3.01
CA ASP A 128 -12.57 -14.39 4.31
C ASP A 128 -11.80 -13.75 5.49
N GLU A 129 -10.99 -12.71 5.22
CA GLU A 129 -10.31 -11.86 6.24
C GLU A 129 -11.03 -10.53 6.51
#